data_AF-A0A3M0WWI4-F1
#
_entry.id   AF-A0A3M0WWI4-F1
#
_cell.length_a   1.000
_cell.length_b   1.000
_cell.length_c   1.000
_cell.angle_alpha   90.00
_cell.angle_beta   90.00
_cell.angle_gamma   90.00
#
_symmetry.space_group_name_H-M   'P 1'
#
loop_
_entity.id
_entity.type
_entity.pdbx_description
1 polymer ?
#
loop_
_entity_poly.entity_id
_entity_poly.type
_entity_poly.pdbx_seq_one_letter_code
_entity_poly.pdbx_strand_id
1 'polypeptide(L)'
;MVDAEKITVDDIRKLLAKMSLKSASGNYKIIIIDNANRLNLSSQNVLLKTLEEPKGKAIIILVASGGETLLPTIISRCVKINFNLVPYKEMKQLPSADTAGGRPGLAYDMSNPDSMYRQWRQSAEDFLRMPLYQRLSFIDELVKEAKKNKEQKSEENDTIQGLILMWRILISDRLHNALRMNGKTRPPTAYTKALRALAETEIMLQENINKTLALQHFALSF
;
A
#
# COMPACT_ATOMS: atom_id res chain seq x y z
N MET A 1 -7.08 -17.24 -1.73
CA MET A 1 -6.30 -16.01 -1.51
C MET A 1 -4.94 -16.43 -0.99
N VAL A 2 -3.86 -15.90 -1.55
CA VAL A 2 -2.51 -16.03 -0.96
C VAL A 2 -2.16 -14.64 -0.47
N ASP A 3 -1.91 -14.51 0.83
CA ASP A 3 -1.47 -13.27 1.46
C ASP A 3 -0.23 -13.60 2.28
N ALA A 4 0.93 -13.17 1.78
CA ALA A 4 2.23 -13.50 2.36
C ALA A 4 3.24 -12.39 2.11
N GLU A 5 4.18 -12.21 3.03
CA GLU A 5 5.31 -11.27 2.91
C GLU A 5 6.21 -11.61 1.71
N LYS A 6 6.26 -12.89 1.33
CA LYS A 6 6.84 -13.39 0.08
C LYS A 6 5.93 -14.49 -0.48
N ILE A 7 5.59 -14.40 -1.76
CA ILE A 7 4.81 -15.44 -2.43
C ILE A 7 5.79 -16.41 -3.07
N THR A 8 5.83 -17.65 -2.56
CA THR A 8 6.81 -18.66 -2.98
C THR A 8 6.32 -19.47 -4.16
N VAL A 9 7.26 -20.21 -4.77
CA VAL A 9 6.98 -21.11 -5.88
C VAL A 9 5.97 -22.19 -5.46
N ASP A 10 6.11 -22.69 -4.23
CA ASP A 10 5.25 -23.76 -3.73
C ASP A 10 3.83 -23.27 -3.44
N ASP A 11 3.67 -22.01 -3.00
CA ASP A 11 2.35 -21.38 -2.85
C ASP A 11 1.64 -21.31 -4.20
N ILE A 12 2.36 -20.89 -5.24
CA ILE A 12 1.85 -20.85 -6.61
C ILE A 12 1.52 -22.25 -7.13
N ARG A 13 2.38 -23.24 -6.94
CA ARG A 13 2.10 -24.63 -7.35
C ARG A 13 0.86 -25.18 -6.67
N LYS A 14 0.71 -24.97 -5.35
CA LYS A 14 -0.49 -25.39 -4.60
C LYS A 14 -1.75 -24.69 -5.14
N LEU A 15 -1.65 -23.40 -5.45
CA LEU A 15 -2.74 -22.62 -6.02
C LEU A 15 -3.17 -23.13 -7.41
N LEU A 16 -2.21 -23.37 -8.29
CA LEU A 16 -2.44 -23.91 -9.63
C LEU A 16 -2.98 -25.35 -9.60
N ALA A 17 -2.53 -26.17 -8.66
CA ALA A 17 -3.08 -27.52 -8.45
C ALA A 17 -4.56 -27.47 -8.03
N LYS A 18 -4.95 -26.50 -7.18
CA LYS A 18 -6.38 -26.28 -6.86
C LYS A 18 -7.16 -25.79 -8.09
N MET A 19 -6.53 -25.02 -8.98
CA MET A 19 -7.16 -24.56 -10.22
C MET A 19 -7.50 -25.72 -11.15
N SER A 20 -6.60 -26.69 -11.31
CA SER A 20 -6.75 -27.78 -12.28
C SER A 20 -7.87 -28.77 -11.96
N LEU A 21 -8.37 -28.80 -10.73
CA LEU A 21 -9.53 -29.61 -10.34
C LEU A 21 -10.81 -29.13 -11.06
N LYS A 22 -11.89 -29.91 -11.02
CA LYS A 22 -13.20 -29.40 -11.47
C LYS A 22 -13.72 -28.32 -10.49
N SER A 23 -14.56 -27.43 -10.99
CA SER A 23 -15.26 -26.45 -10.16
C SER A 23 -16.34 -27.15 -9.34
N ALA A 24 -16.48 -26.80 -8.07
CA ALA A 24 -17.45 -27.43 -7.17
C ALA A 24 -18.90 -26.97 -7.43
N SER A 25 -19.09 -25.72 -7.88
CA SER A 25 -20.44 -25.13 -7.99
C SER A 25 -20.57 -23.99 -9.00
N GLY A 26 -19.65 -23.84 -9.96
CA GLY A 26 -19.72 -22.73 -10.92
C GLY A 26 -19.01 -22.98 -12.25
N ASN A 27 -19.41 -22.21 -13.27
CA ASN A 27 -18.82 -22.30 -14.60
C ASN A 27 -17.39 -21.78 -14.68
N TYR A 28 -16.95 -20.90 -13.76
CA TYR A 28 -15.61 -20.33 -13.76
C TYR A 28 -14.86 -20.63 -12.46
N LYS A 29 -13.54 -20.75 -12.55
CA LYS A 29 -12.61 -20.74 -11.41
C LYS A 29 -11.87 -19.43 -11.36
N ILE A 30 -11.99 -18.71 -10.25
CA ILE A 30 -11.35 -17.42 -10.07
C ILE A 30 -10.21 -17.58 -9.08
N ILE A 31 -9.03 -17.10 -9.47
CA ILE A 31 -7.85 -17.02 -8.60
C ILE A 31 -7.47 -15.56 -8.46
N ILE A 32 -7.31 -15.14 -7.21
CA ILE A 32 -6.81 -13.81 -6.86
C ILE A 32 -5.46 -14.02 -6.17
N ILE A 33 -4.42 -13.46 -6.79
CA ILE A 33 -3.09 -13.32 -6.21
C ILE A 33 -2.96 -11.85 -5.82
N ASP A 34 -3.16 -11.58 -4.54
CA ASP A 34 -2.98 -10.25 -3.99
C ASP A 34 -1.49 -9.96 -3.77
N ASN A 35 -1.08 -8.70 -3.85
CA ASN A 35 0.31 -8.27 -3.76
C ASN A 35 1.27 -9.08 -4.67
N ALA A 36 0.89 -9.29 -5.94
CA ALA A 36 1.67 -10.05 -6.93
C ALA A 36 3.09 -9.50 -7.16
N ASN A 37 3.36 -8.25 -6.78
CA ASN A 37 4.71 -7.68 -6.71
C ASN A 37 5.65 -8.42 -5.72
N ARG A 38 5.10 -9.24 -4.81
CA ARG A 38 5.85 -10.09 -3.87
C ARG A 38 6.21 -11.47 -4.44
N LEU A 39 5.86 -11.74 -5.70
CA LEU A 39 6.27 -12.96 -6.39
C LEU A 39 7.77 -12.90 -6.71
N ASN A 40 8.54 -13.87 -6.22
CA ASN A 40 9.91 -14.04 -6.68
C ASN A 40 9.95 -14.49 -8.15
N LEU A 41 11.11 -14.33 -8.80
CA LEU A 41 11.31 -14.65 -10.22
C LEU A 41 10.83 -16.07 -10.59
N SER A 42 11.18 -17.05 -9.75
CA SER A 42 10.79 -18.45 -9.96
C SER A 42 9.27 -18.65 -9.92
N SER A 43 8.58 -17.93 -9.03
CA SER A 43 7.12 -18.00 -8.88
C SER A 43 6.42 -17.38 -10.07
N GLN A 44 6.95 -16.25 -10.57
CA GLN A 44 6.49 -15.61 -11.79
C GLN A 44 6.61 -16.52 -13.01
N ASN A 45 7.76 -17.20 -13.18
CA ASN A 45 7.98 -18.13 -14.28
C ASN A 45 7.03 -19.35 -14.27
N VAL A 46 6.66 -19.84 -13.08
CA VAL A 46 5.67 -20.92 -12.97
C VAL A 46 4.28 -20.46 -13.40
N LEU A 47 3.91 -19.22 -13.11
CA LEU A 47 2.61 -18.66 -13.54
C LEU A 47 2.50 -18.51 -15.06
N LEU A 48 3.60 -18.21 -15.76
CA LEU A 48 3.59 -17.97 -17.22
C LEU A 48 2.87 -19.06 -18.00
N LYS A 49 3.16 -20.34 -17.71
CA LYS A 49 2.53 -21.48 -18.37
C LYS A 49 1.01 -21.49 -18.23
N THR A 50 0.51 -21.04 -17.07
CA THR A 50 -0.92 -21.00 -16.80
C THR A 50 -1.59 -19.76 -17.39
N LEU A 51 -0.88 -18.62 -17.42
CA LEU A 51 -1.37 -17.40 -18.05
C LEU A 51 -1.49 -17.54 -19.57
N GLU A 52 -0.62 -18.35 -20.20
CA GLU A 52 -0.70 -18.69 -21.62
C GLU A 52 -1.89 -19.59 -21.94
N GLU A 53 -2.05 -20.68 -21.19
CA GLU A 53 -3.06 -21.70 -21.44
C GLU A 53 -3.81 -22.03 -20.14
N PRO A 54 -4.74 -21.17 -19.70
CA PRO A 54 -5.52 -21.43 -18.50
C PRO A 54 -6.39 -22.69 -18.71
N LYS A 55 -6.26 -23.66 -17.80
CA LYS A 55 -7.07 -24.89 -17.88
C LYS A 55 -8.54 -24.61 -17.56
N GLY A 56 -9.40 -24.92 -18.52
CA GLY A 56 -10.84 -24.74 -18.38
C GLY A 56 -11.25 -23.26 -18.33
N LYS A 57 -12.41 -22.99 -17.74
CA LYS A 57 -12.92 -21.63 -17.56
C LYS A 57 -12.27 -21.00 -16.33
N ALA A 58 -11.07 -20.44 -16.47
CA ALA A 58 -10.36 -19.80 -15.36
C ALA A 58 -10.20 -18.28 -15.58
N ILE A 59 -10.28 -17.52 -14.49
CA ILE A 59 -9.97 -16.09 -14.42
C ILE A 59 -8.88 -15.93 -13.37
N ILE A 60 -7.74 -15.38 -13.78
CA ILE A 60 -6.61 -15.10 -12.89
C ILE A 60 -6.50 -13.59 -12.75
N ILE A 61 -6.62 -13.11 -11.51
CA ILE A 61 -6.51 -11.70 -11.15
C ILE A 61 -5.22 -11.53 -10.38
N LEU A 62 -4.31 -10.72 -10.92
CA LEU A 62 -3.07 -10.30 -10.27
C LEU A 62 -3.25 -8.87 -9.79
N VAL A 63 -3.14 -8.64 -8.48
CA VAL A 63 -3.18 -7.30 -7.89
C VAL A 63 -1.76 -6.90 -7.56
N ALA A 64 -1.29 -5.76 -8.07
CA ALA A 64 0.05 -5.26 -7.81
C ALA A 64 0.03 -3.74 -7.63
N SER A 65 0.77 -3.25 -6.63
CA SER A 65 0.92 -1.82 -6.32
C SER A 65 1.93 -1.10 -7.24
N GLY A 66 2.54 -1.82 -8.19
CA GLY A 66 3.41 -1.29 -9.24
C GLY A 66 3.70 -2.36 -10.31
N GLY A 67 3.75 -1.97 -11.59
CA GLY A 67 3.94 -2.91 -12.70
C GLY A 67 5.38 -3.39 -12.88
N GLU A 68 6.37 -2.60 -12.45
CA GLU A 68 7.79 -2.83 -12.72
C GLU A 68 8.37 -4.07 -12.00
N THR A 69 7.70 -4.55 -10.95
CA THR A 69 8.10 -5.76 -10.22
C THR A 69 7.66 -7.06 -10.91
N LEU A 70 6.75 -6.98 -11.88
CA LEU A 70 6.31 -8.13 -12.66
C LEU A 70 7.12 -8.24 -13.95
N LEU A 71 7.45 -9.47 -14.34
CA LEU A 71 8.13 -9.74 -15.59
C LEU A 71 7.32 -9.16 -16.76
N PRO A 72 7.97 -8.53 -17.75
CA PRO A 72 7.30 -8.06 -18.97
C PRO A 72 6.48 -9.14 -19.66
N THR A 73 6.91 -10.41 -19.55
CA THR A 73 6.22 -11.59 -20.10
C THR A 73 4.91 -11.93 -19.38
N ILE A 74 4.77 -11.61 -18.09
CA ILE A 74 3.48 -11.70 -17.37
C ILE A 74 2.57 -10.59 -17.87
N ILE A 75 3.08 -9.36 -17.90
CA ILE A 75 2.31 -8.17 -18.27
C ILE A 75 1.76 -8.32 -19.69
N SER A 76 2.54 -8.84 -20.62
CA SER A 76 2.13 -9.04 -22.02
C SER A 76 0.99 -10.05 -22.20
N ARG A 77 0.71 -10.89 -21.19
CA ARG A 77 -0.35 -11.92 -21.18
C ARG A 77 -1.56 -11.52 -20.33
N CYS A 78 -1.52 -10.31 -19.75
CA CYS A 78 -2.56 -9.81 -18.85
C CYS A 78 -3.24 -8.58 -19.45
N VAL A 79 -4.54 -8.44 -19.19
CA VAL A 79 -5.23 -7.15 -19.41
C VAL A 79 -4.88 -6.22 -18.26
N LYS A 80 -4.22 -5.10 -18.56
CA LYS A 80 -3.83 -4.11 -17.54
C LYS A 80 -5.03 -3.21 -17.20
N ILE A 81 -5.43 -3.23 -15.92
CA ILE A 81 -6.43 -2.30 -15.37
C ILE A 81 -5.71 -1.41 -14.36
N ASN A 82 -5.63 -0.12 -14.63
CA ASN A 82 -5.01 0.84 -13.72
C ASN A 82 -6.06 1.44 -12.79
N PHE A 83 -5.84 1.33 -11.49
CA PHE A 83 -6.64 2.01 -10.47
C PHE A 83 -6.02 3.38 -10.18
N ASN A 84 -6.65 4.41 -10.72
CA ASN A 84 -6.27 5.80 -10.46
C ASN A 84 -7.08 6.39 -9.31
N LEU A 85 -6.57 7.48 -8.74
CA LEU A 85 -7.33 8.27 -7.77
C LEU A 85 -8.61 8.81 -8.43
N VAL A 86 -9.72 8.71 -7.71
CA VAL A 86 -11.02 9.18 -8.17
C VAL A 86 -11.12 10.69 -7.90
N PRO A 87 -11.58 11.50 -8.88
CA PRO A 87 -11.78 12.93 -8.67
C PRO A 87 -12.72 13.22 -7.49
N TYR A 88 -12.39 14.22 -6.68
CA TYR A 88 -13.21 14.59 -5.51
C TYR A 88 -14.70 14.83 -5.85
N LYS A 89 -14.97 15.39 -7.04
CA LYS A 89 -16.34 15.63 -7.51
C LYS A 89 -17.19 14.36 -7.59
N GLU A 90 -16.59 13.25 -7.99
CA GLU A 90 -17.25 11.94 -8.09
C GLU A 90 -17.37 11.26 -6.72
N MET A 91 -16.46 11.55 -5.80
CA MET A 91 -16.47 11.02 -4.44
C MET A 91 -17.38 11.80 -3.48
N LYS A 92 -18.00 12.91 -3.90
CA LYS A 92 -18.72 13.83 -3.00
C LYS A 92 -19.83 13.15 -2.16
N GLN A 93 -20.37 12.04 -2.64
CA GLN A 93 -21.41 11.27 -1.94
C GLN A 93 -20.84 10.31 -0.89
N LEU A 94 -19.54 10.03 -0.92
CA LEU A 94 -18.87 9.18 0.04
C LEU A 94 -18.55 9.95 1.32
N PRO A 95 -18.71 9.33 2.49
CA PRO A 95 -18.24 9.91 3.74
C PRO A 95 -16.72 10.09 3.70
N SER A 96 -16.19 11.13 4.36
CA SER A 96 -14.75 11.39 4.46
C SER A 96 -14.02 11.56 3.11
N ALA A 97 -14.75 11.87 2.02
CA ALA A 97 -14.20 12.00 0.67
C ALA A 97 -13.14 13.10 0.53
N ASP A 98 -13.28 14.17 1.30
CA ASP A 98 -12.35 15.30 1.42
C ASP A 98 -11.00 14.84 1.98
N THR A 99 -11.05 13.92 2.93
CA THR A 99 -9.86 13.42 3.63
C THR A 99 -9.18 12.24 2.97
N ALA A 100 -9.88 11.48 2.12
CA ALA A 100 -9.37 10.24 1.54
C ALA A 100 -8.42 10.45 0.34
N GLY A 101 -8.28 11.69 -0.14
CA GLY A 101 -7.36 12.05 -1.21
C GLY A 101 -7.59 11.25 -2.51
N GLY A 102 -8.86 11.06 -2.89
CA GLY A 102 -9.21 10.32 -4.11
C GLY A 102 -9.27 8.80 -3.97
N ARG A 103 -9.27 8.25 -2.74
CA ARG A 103 -9.32 6.80 -2.48
C ARG A 103 -10.68 6.39 -1.89
N PRO A 104 -11.63 5.88 -2.70
CA PRO A 104 -12.97 5.54 -2.22
C PRO A 104 -13.02 4.54 -1.08
N GLY A 105 -12.21 3.47 -1.14
CA GLY A 105 -12.14 2.47 -0.06
C GLY A 105 -11.73 3.09 1.26
N LEU A 106 -10.67 3.89 1.25
CA LEU A 106 -10.23 4.63 2.43
C LEU A 106 -11.30 5.60 2.95
N ALA A 107 -12.02 6.28 2.07
CA ALA A 107 -13.11 7.19 2.47
C ALA A 107 -14.20 6.44 3.25
N TYR A 108 -14.59 5.28 2.74
CA TYR A 108 -15.54 4.39 3.41
C TYR A 108 -15.00 3.89 4.75
N ASP A 109 -13.75 3.39 4.78
CA ASP A 109 -13.15 2.86 6.01
C ASP A 109 -12.99 3.93 7.08
N MET A 110 -12.63 5.16 6.70
CA MET A 110 -12.52 6.29 7.63
C MET A 110 -13.87 6.71 8.21
N SER A 111 -14.98 6.43 7.51
CA SER A 111 -16.33 6.72 8.01
C SER A 111 -16.74 5.82 9.17
N ASN A 112 -16.11 4.64 9.31
CA ASN A 112 -16.36 3.71 10.39
C ASN A 112 -15.68 4.18 11.70
N PRO A 113 -16.41 4.38 12.82
CA PRO A 113 -15.86 4.84 14.10
C PRO A 113 -14.71 3.98 14.63
N ASP A 114 -14.79 2.67 14.42
CA ASP A 114 -13.85 1.69 14.98
C ASP A 114 -12.64 1.45 14.07
N SER A 115 -12.49 2.26 13.02
CA SER A 115 -11.46 2.10 12.01
C SER A 115 -10.08 2.52 12.51
N MET A 116 -9.08 1.65 12.29
CA MET A 116 -7.67 1.94 12.56
C MET A 116 -7.20 3.21 11.83
N TYR A 117 -7.80 3.53 10.67
CA TYR A 117 -7.46 4.71 9.90
C TYR A 117 -7.70 6.03 10.65
N ARG A 118 -8.67 6.10 11.57
CA ARG A 118 -8.85 7.29 12.43
C ARG A 118 -7.68 7.48 13.39
N GLN A 119 -7.27 6.39 14.04
CA GLN A 119 -6.15 6.42 14.99
C GLN A 119 -4.86 6.78 14.26
N TRP A 120 -4.59 6.16 13.12
CA TRP A 120 -3.43 6.49 12.30
C TRP A 120 -3.45 7.94 11.82
N ARG A 121 -4.61 8.47 11.42
CA ARG A 121 -4.72 9.87 11.03
C ARG A 121 -4.35 10.80 12.19
N GLN A 122 -4.93 10.57 13.37
CA GLN A 122 -4.65 11.40 14.55
C GLN A 122 -3.16 11.37 14.89
N SER A 123 -2.56 10.18 14.99
CA SER A 123 -1.13 10.03 15.25
C SER A 123 -0.27 10.69 14.17
N ALA A 124 -0.66 10.60 12.90
CA ALA A 124 0.05 11.24 11.80
C ALA A 124 -0.05 12.79 11.85
N GLU A 125 -1.22 13.33 12.20
CA GLU A 125 -1.41 14.77 12.40
C GLU A 125 -0.56 15.29 13.55
N ASP A 126 -0.54 14.58 14.68
CA ASP A 126 0.24 14.93 15.87
C ASP A 126 1.75 14.87 15.56
N PHE A 127 2.22 13.81 14.89
CA PHE A 127 3.60 13.70 14.44
C PHE A 127 4.06 14.91 13.61
N LEU A 128 3.22 15.37 12.68
CA LEU A 128 3.55 16.52 11.83
C LEU A 128 3.56 17.86 12.60
N ARG A 129 2.99 17.92 13.81
CA ARG A 129 3.03 19.09 14.70
C ARG A 129 4.19 19.05 15.69
N MET A 130 4.71 17.87 16.00
CA MET A 130 5.81 17.68 16.94
C MET A 130 7.12 18.35 16.48
N PRO A 131 7.97 18.84 17.41
CA PRO A 131 9.37 19.17 17.13
C PRO A 131 10.18 17.90 16.83
N LEU A 132 11.34 18.06 16.16
CA LEU A 132 12.14 16.94 15.66
C LEU A 132 12.48 15.89 16.73
N TYR A 133 12.93 16.30 17.92
CA TYR A 133 13.26 15.37 19.00
C TYR A 133 12.08 14.44 19.37
N GLN A 134 10.87 15.01 19.48
CA GLN A 134 9.68 14.23 19.80
C GLN A 134 9.28 13.30 18.65
N ARG A 135 9.51 13.69 17.39
CA ARG A 135 9.29 12.79 16.25
C ARG A 135 10.25 11.60 16.24
N LEU A 136 11.51 11.81 16.61
CA LEU A 136 12.49 10.73 16.73
C LEU A 136 12.07 9.75 17.83
N SER A 137 11.66 10.25 19.00
CA SER A 137 11.12 9.43 20.09
C SER A 137 9.85 8.66 19.66
N PHE A 138 8.93 9.32 18.96
CA PHE A 138 7.73 8.68 18.42
C PHE A 138 8.07 7.50 17.49
N ILE A 139 9.08 7.65 16.62
CA ILE A 139 9.52 6.57 15.73
C ILE A 139 10.11 5.40 16.52
N ASP A 140 10.92 5.69 17.54
CA ASP A 140 11.51 4.65 18.37
C ASP A 140 10.44 3.85 19.12
N GLU A 141 9.41 4.54 19.65
CA GLU A 141 8.25 3.92 20.28
C GLU A 141 7.42 3.11 19.27
N LEU A 142 7.11 3.68 18.11
CA LEU A 142 6.38 3.00 17.03
C LEU A 142 7.06 1.70 16.63
N VAL A 143 8.37 1.73 16.38
CA VAL A 143 9.13 0.52 15.98
C VAL A 143 9.27 -0.47 17.14
N LYS A 144 9.28 0.00 18.40
CA LYS A 144 9.32 -0.86 19.58
C LYS A 144 7.99 -1.59 19.81
N GLU A 145 6.87 -0.89 19.67
CA GLU A 145 5.52 -1.47 19.77
C GLU A 145 5.27 -2.46 18.64
N ALA A 146 5.63 -2.07 17.41
CA ALA A 146 5.69 -2.93 16.23
C ALA A 146 6.42 -4.27 16.50
N LYS A 147 7.57 -4.24 17.18
CA LYS A 147 8.36 -5.44 17.50
C LYS A 147 7.80 -6.30 18.63
N LYS A 148 6.93 -5.78 19.50
CA LYS A 148 6.35 -6.57 20.62
C LYS A 148 5.29 -7.55 20.14
N ASN A 149 4.60 -7.26 19.04
CA ASN A 149 3.53 -8.07 18.47
C ASN A 149 4.06 -9.19 17.55
N LYS A 150 5.04 -9.98 18.01
CA LYS A 150 5.75 -10.97 17.17
C LYS A 150 4.85 -12.09 16.61
N GLU A 151 3.71 -12.37 17.22
CA GLU A 151 2.74 -13.36 16.73
C GLU A 151 1.84 -12.82 15.62
N GLN A 152 1.79 -11.48 15.42
CA GLN A 152 1.01 -10.77 14.40
C GLN A 152 1.90 -9.83 13.57
N LYS A 153 2.96 -10.37 12.95
CA LYS A 153 3.84 -9.64 12.02
C LYS A 153 3.10 -8.88 10.89
N SER A 154 1.88 -9.28 10.55
CA SER A 154 1.03 -8.55 9.58
C SER A 154 0.67 -7.16 10.12
N GLU A 155 0.14 -7.09 11.34
CA GLU A 155 -0.36 -5.86 11.96
C GLU A 155 0.75 -4.81 12.19
N GLU A 156 1.99 -5.28 12.39
CA GLU A 156 3.19 -4.45 12.48
C GLU A 156 3.39 -3.62 11.20
N ASN A 157 3.39 -4.31 10.05
CA ASN A 157 3.56 -3.66 8.76
C ASN A 157 2.34 -2.80 8.44
N ASP A 158 1.15 -3.23 8.82
CA ASP A 158 -0.09 -2.50 8.56
C ASP A 158 -0.09 -1.13 9.25
N THR A 159 0.38 -1.02 10.49
CA THR A 159 0.45 0.27 11.21
C THR A 159 1.45 1.24 10.59
N ILE A 160 2.66 0.79 10.28
CA ILE A 160 3.69 1.65 9.65
C ILE A 160 3.22 2.10 8.27
N GLN A 161 2.68 1.19 7.45
CA GLN A 161 2.15 1.52 6.13
C GLN A 161 0.93 2.46 6.24
N GLY A 162 0.08 2.25 7.23
CA GLY A 162 -1.03 3.12 7.57
C GLY A 162 -0.59 4.56 7.87
N LEU A 163 0.43 4.73 8.72
CA LEU A 163 1.00 6.04 9.04
C LEU A 163 1.66 6.72 7.83
N ILE A 164 2.40 5.96 7.02
CA ILE A 164 2.99 6.47 5.77
C ILE A 164 1.90 6.97 4.81
N LEU A 165 0.83 6.19 4.65
CA LEU A 165 -0.33 6.60 3.85
C LEU A 165 -0.95 7.89 4.39
N MET A 166 -1.14 7.99 5.72
CA MET A 166 -1.68 9.20 6.34
C MET A 166 -0.77 10.41 6.15
N TRP A 167 0.53 10.28 6.37
CA TRP A 167 1.48 11.37 6.11
C TRP A 167 1.45 11.79 4.65
N ARG A 168 1.41 10.84 3.71
CA ARG A 168 1.30 11.15 2.28
C ARG A 168 0.04 11.95 1.96
N ILE A 169 -1.11 11.55 2.51
CA ILE A 169 -2.39 12.24 2.31
C ILE A 169 -2.33 13.65 2.92
N LEU A 170 -1.95 13.78 4.18
CA LEU A 170 -1.91 15.05 4.91
C LEU A 170 -0.92 16.05 4.27
N ILE A 171 0.24 15.59 3.83
CA ILE A 171 1.23 16.44 3.17
C ILE A 171 0.77 16.83 1.76
N SER A 172 0.12 15.91 1.03
CA SER A 172 -0.45 16.22 -0.29
C SER A 172 -1.56 17.28 -0.20
N ASP A 173 -2.42 17.19 0.82
CA ASP A 173 -3.45 18.20 1.08
C ASP A 173 -2.82 19.57 1.41
N ARG A 174 -1.82 19.60 2.30
CA ARG A 174 -1.08 20.83 2.62
C ARG A 174 -0.38 21.44 1.39
N LEU A 175 0.18 20.62 0.51
CA LEU A 175 0.76 21.06 -0.76
C LEU A 175 -0.31 21.67 -1.68
N HIS A 176 -1.44 20.98 -1.84
CA HIS A 176 -2.53 21.46 -2.69
C HIS A 176 -3.05 22.82 -2.20
N ASN A 177 -3.20 22.98 -0.89
CA ASN A 177 -3.62 24.23 -0.26
C ASN A 177 -2.54 25.32 -0.43
N ALA A 178 -1.26 25.00 -0.25
CA ALA A 178 -0.15 25.95 -0.44
C ALA A 178 0.01 26.43 -1.89
N LEU A 179 -0.35 25.61 -2.88
CA LEU A 179 -0.35 26.00 -4.30
C LEU A 179 -1.51 26.93 -4.66
N ARG A 180 -2.62 26.85 -3.92
CA ARG A 180 -3.83 27.66 -4.15
C ARG A 180 -3.84 28.97 -3.38
N MET A 181 -3.17 29.04 -2.23
CA MET A 181 -3.20 30.19 -1.33
C MET A 181 -1.89 31.00 -1.42
N ASN A 182 -2.01 32.29 -1.75
CA ASN A 182 -0.90 33.25 -1.64
C ASN A 182 -0.71 33.67 -0.16
N GLY A 183 -0.20 32.80 0.72
CA GLY A 183 0.34 33.19 2.03
C GLY A 183 0.13 32.26 3.25
N LYS A 184 0.94 32.50 4.30
CA LYS A 184 1.04 31.90 5.66
C LYS A 184 1.36 30.39 5.79
N THR A 185 1.39 29.62 4.72
CA THR A 185 1.84 28.22 4.76
C THR A 185 3.34 28.10 4.47
N ARG A 186 3.94 26.93 4.79
CA ARG A 186 5.30 26.62 4.30
C ARG A 186 5.33 26.70 2.77
N PRO A 187 6.49 26.99 2.15
CA PRO A 187 6.58 27.03 0.69
C PRO A 187 6.23 25.66 0.09
N PRO A 188 5.60 25.60 -1.10
CA PRO A 188 5.26 24.34 -1.77
C PRO A 188 6.46 23.38 -1.89
N THR A 189 7.67 23.92 -2.05
CA THR A 189 8.93 23.16 -2.12
C THR A 189 9.25 22.36 -0.87
N ALA A 190 8.80 22.81 0.32
CA ALA A 190 8.97 22.05 1.56
C ALA A 190 8.11 20.79 1.57
N TYR A 191 6.86 20.89 1.10
CA TYR A 191 5.95 19.73 1.02
C TYR A 191 6.37 18.75 -0.07
N THR A 192 6.86 19.23 -1.23
CA THR A 192 7.38 18.33 -2.27
C THR A 192 8.64 17.59 -1.80
N LYS A 193 9.52 18.24 -1.04
CA LYS A 193 10.68 17.58 -0.40
C LYS A 193 10.23 16.48 0.57
N ALA A 194 9.23 16.77 1.40
CA ALA A 194 8.71 15.78 2.35
C ALA A 194 8.01 14.60 1.66
N LEU A 195 7.25 14.83 0.58
CA LEU A 195 6.65 13.75 -0.22
C LEU A 195 7.71 12.87 -0.89
N ARG A 196 8.81 13.47 -1.37
CA ARG A 196 9.94 12.72 -1.91
C ARG A 196 10.61 11.86 -0.83
N ALA A 197 10.86 12.44 0.34
CA ALA A 197 11.44 11.69 1.46
C ALA A 197 10.53 10.54 1.93
N LEU A 198 9.20 10.71 1.92
CA LEU A 198 8.26 9.61 2.17
C LEU A 198 8.35 8.49 1.14
N ALA A 199 8.45 8.84 -0.15
CA ALA A 199 8.60 7.85 -1.21
C ALA A 199 9.93 7.08 -1.07
N GLU A 200 11.01 7.77 -0.74
CA GLU A 200 12.31 7.15 -0.45
C GLU A 200 12.23 6.24 0.79
N THR A 201 11.55 6.66 1.86
CA THR A 201 11.29 5.83 3.05
C THR A 201 10.50 4.57 2.71
N GLU A 202 9.49 4.63 1.86
CA GLU A 202 8.75 3.44 1.40
C GLU A 202 9.66 2.47 0.63
N ILE A 203 10.52 2.97 -0.26
CA ILE A 203 11.49 2.15 -0.99
C ILE A 203 12.45 1.47 0.00
N MET A 204 13.01 2.22 0.95
CA MET A 204 13.89 1.67 1.98
C MET A 204 13.22 0.53 2.77
N LEU A 205 11.94 0.70 3.12
CA LEU A 205 11.16 -0.32 3.82
C LEU A 205 10.92 -1.57 2.96
N GLN A 206 10.68 -1.40 1.65
CA GLN A 206 10.51 -2.52 0.71
C GLN A 206 11.81 -3.30 0.51
N GLU A 207 12.96 -2.63 0.55
CA GLU A 207 14.29 -3.23 0.44
C GLU A 207 14.77 -3.90 1.75
N ASN A 208 13.90 -3.99 2.77
CA ASN A 208 14.20 -4.53 4.10
C ASN A 208 15.33 -3.78 4.82
N ILE A 209 15.50 -2.48 4.55
CA ILE A 209 16.35 -1.60 5.35
C ILE A 209 15.75 -1.47 6.76
N ASN A 210 16.59 -1.23 7.76
CA ASN A 210 16.17 -1.03 9.14
C ASN A 210 15.03 0.01 9.24
N LYS A 211 13.86 -0.42 9.74
CA LYS A 211 12.63 0.39 9.81
C LYS A 211 12.82 1.72 10.55
N THR A 212 13.59 1.72 11.64
CA THR A 212 13.90 2.93 12.40
C THR A 212 14.65 3.94 11.53
N LEU A 213 15.72 3.50 10.85
CA LEU A 213 16.50 4.37 9.97
C LEU A 213 15.65 4.94 8.82
N ALA A 214 14.84 4.08 8.19
CA ALA A 214 13.96 4.48 7.09
C ALA A 214 12.94 5.55 7.54
N LEU A 215 12.34 5.41 8.72
CA LEU A 215 11.37 6.37 9.24
C LEU A 215 12.03 7.66 9.75
N GLN A 216 13.22 7.57 10.35
CA GLN A 216 13.99 8.75 10.79
C GLN A 216 14.41 9.61 9.60
N HIS A 217 14.73 9.00 8.45
CA HIS A 217 14.97 9.72 7.20
C HIS A 217 13.81 10.66 6.85
N PHE A 218 12.56 10.19 6.95
CA PHE A 218 11.39 11.04 6.75
C PHE A 218 11.27 12.13 7.83
N ALA A 219 11.46 11.80 9.11
CA ALA A 219 11.33 12.77 10.20
C ALA A 219 12.24 14.00 10.04
N LEU A 220 13.43 13.81 9.48
CA LEU A 220 14.42 14.87 9.21
C LEU A 220 14.07 15.76 8.00
N SER A 221 13.15 15.30 7.14
CA SER A 221 12.79 15.99 5.90
C SER A 221 11.70 17.06 6.05
N PHE A 222 10.99 17.05 7.18
CA PHE A 222 9.81 17.88 7.47
C PHE A 222 10.05 18.81 8.67
#